data_AF-A0A813G5N1-F1
#
_entry.id   AF-A0A813G5N1-F1
#
_cell.length_a   1.000
_cell.length_b   1.000
_cell.length_c   1.000
_cell.angle_alpha   90.00
_cell.angle_beta   90.00
_cell.angle_gamma   90.00
#
_symmetry.space_group_name_H-M   'P 1'
#
loop_
_entity.id
_entity.type
_entity.pdbx_description
1 polymer ?
#
loop_
_entity_poly.entity_id
_entity_poly.type
_entity_poly.pdbx_seq_one_letter_code
_entity_poly.pdbx_strand_id
1 'polypeptide(L)'
;MSSTLRDRVSLVVAAAMVTTTLAATTAPKAAAAPKILVMSGACDYRGSLNGMTFELQGTTADGEPYYKGNDMRFEPYYENYIYHDADCDGSGSAPRWVLDGDNPSSGGFGGCCEDVGCNYDARLDAKSPVGPATWRMYCGSELSGLGWQDVNLTLSEVNNTATSMAVGHGSVAVTIAATIFVGAM
;
A
#
# COMPACT_ATOMS: atom_id res chain seq x y z
N MET A 1 8.10 -37.23 -82.63
CA MET A 1 7.01 -37.92 -81.91
C MET A 1 7.53 -38.36 -80.54
N SER A 2 6.71 -38.23 -79.50
CA SER A 2 6.95 -38.59 -78.08
C SER A 2 7.94 -37.71 -77.30
N SER A 3 7.54 -36.75 -76.44
CA SER A 3 6.72 -36.81 -75.21
C SER A 3 7.33 -37.69 -74.11
N THR A 4 7.86 -37.06 -73.06
CA THR A 4 7.55 -37.42 -71.65
C THR A 4 7.84 -36.24 -70.72
N LEU A 5 6.76 -35.63 -70.22
CA LEU A 5 6.72 -34.81 -69.01
C LEU A 5 7.33 -35.57 -67.83
N ARG A 6 8.10 -34.89 -66.98
CA ARG A 6 8.33 -35.34 -65.59
C ARG A 6 7.59 -34.39 -64.66
N ASP A 7 6.57 -34.97 -64.03
CA ASP A 7 5.79 -34.41 -62.94
C ASP A 7 6.70 -33.88 -61.83
N ARG A 8 6.47 -32.62 -61.45
CA ARG A 8 6.95 -32.07 -60.19
C ARG A 8 5.86 -32.30 -59.15
N VAL A 9 6.04 -33.32 -58.32
CA VAL A 9 5.22 -33.52 -57.12
C VAL A 9 5.62 -32.44 -56.10
N SER A 10 4.79 -31.42 -55.95
CA SER A 10 4.93 -30.43 -54.87
C SER A 10 4.50 -31.07 -53.55
N LEU A 11 5.48 -31.33 -52.68
CA LEU A 11 5.23 -31.76 -51.31
C LEU A 11 4.92 -30.52 -50.45
N VAL A 12 3.65 -30.27 -50.18
CA VAL A 12 3.22 -29.24 -49.22
C VAL A 12 3.32 -29.83 -47.82
N VAL A 13 4.42 -29.54 -47.11
CA VAL A 13 4.58 -29.91 -45.70
C VAL A 13 3.81 -28.89 -44.87
N ALA A 14 2.60 -29.25 -44.44
CA ALA A 14 1.83 -28.44 -43.48
C ALA A 14 2.46 -28.59 -42.09
N ALA A 15 3.13 -27.54 -41.60
CA ALA A 15 3.60 -27.47 -40.23
C ALA A 15 2.40 -27.24 -39.30
N ALA A 16 2.02 -28.26 -38.51
CA ALA A 16 1.06 -28.09 -37.44
C ALA A 16 1.69 -27.29 -36.30
N MET A 17 1.26 -26.04 -36.11
CA MET A 17 1.65 -25.27 -34.94
C MET A 17 0.89 -25.80 -33.72
N VAL A 18 1.59 -26.46 -32.81
CA VAL A 18 1.07 -26.83 -31.49
C VAL A 18 0.98 -25.55 -30.67
N THR A 19 -0.23 -25.00 -30.57
CA THR A 19 -0.53 -23.87 -29.68
C THR A 19 -0.65 -24.40 -28.26
N THR A 20 0.44 -24.31 -27.50
CA THR A 20 0.45 -24.59 -26.06
C THR A 20 -0.23 -23.43 -25.34
N THR A 21 -1.52 -23.58 -25.03
CA THR A 21 -2.27 -22.63 -24.21
C THR A 21 -1.76 -22.71 -22.77
N LEU A 22 -0.90 -21.77 -22.38
CA LEU A 22 -0.52 -21.57 -20.99
C LEU A 22 -1.75 -21.05 -20.24
N ALA A 23 -2.31 -21.89 -19.37
CA ALA A 23 -3.32 -21.45 -18.41
C ALA A 23 -2.69 -20.36 -17.52
N ALA A 24 -3.27 -19.17 -17.55
CA ALA A 24 -2.89 -18.09 -16.67
C ALA A 24 -3.26 -18.50 -15.24
N THR A 25 -2.25 -18.88 -14.45
CA THR A 25 -2.39 -18.99 -12.99
C THR A 25 -2.71 -17.60 -12.46
N THR A 26 -3.96 -17.33 -12.12
CA THR A 26 -4.33 -16.10 -11.42
C THR A 26 -3.65 -16.13 -10.06
N ALA A 27 -2.54 -15.39 -9.95
CA ALA A 27 -1.92 -15.13 -8.67
C ALA A 27 -2.99 -14.59 -7.69
N PRO A 28 -2.96 -14.99 -6.41
CA PRO A 28 -3.84 -14.42 -5.42
C PRO A 28 -3.73 -12.90 -5.46
N LYS A 29 -4.86 -12.20 -5.61
CA LYS A 29 -4.92 -10.75 -5.45
C LYS A 29 -4.30 -10.44 -4.09
N ALA A 30 -3.20 -9.69 -4.08
CA ALA A 30 -2.55 -9.26 -2.85
C ALA A 30 -3.61 -8.69 -1.90
N ALA A 31 -3.53 -9.04 -0.61
CA ALA A 31 -4.43 -8.51 0.39
C ALA A 31 -4.37 -6.98 0.34
N ALA A 32 -5.54 -6.34 0.40
CA ALA A 32 -5.59 -4.88 0.38
C ALA A 32 -4.90 -4.32 1.63
N ALA A 33 -4.17 -3.21 1.48
CA ALA A 33 -3.56 -2.52 2.61
C ALA A 33 -4.63 -2.08 3.62
N PRO A 34 -4.36 -2.16 4.93
CA PRO A 34 -5.23 -1.64 5.97
C PRO A 34 -5.52 -0.15 5.76
N LYS A 35 -6.73 0.31 6.10
CA LYS A 35 -7.06 1.73 5.99
C LYS A 35 -6.50 2.58 7.12
N ILE A 36 -6.42 1.99 8.31
CA ILE A 36 -5.98 2.65 9.53
C ILE A 36 -5.10 1.68 10.30
N LEU A 37 -3.95 2.16 10.76
CA LEU A 37 -3.08 1.48 11.70
C LEU A 37 -3.09 2.23 13.04
N VAL A 38 -2.90 1.52 14.14
CA VAL A 38 -2.70 2.12 15.47
C VAL A 38 -1.38 1.64 16.04
N MET A 39 -0.53 2.58 16.45
CA MET A 39 0.79 2.30 16.99
C MET A 39 0.75 2.05 18.50
N SER A 40 1.57 1.11 18.98
CA SER A 40 1.83 0.89 20.39
C SER A 40 3.23 0.31 20.60
N GLY A 41 3.79 0.45 21.80
CA GLY A 41 5.13 -0.04 22.15
C GLY A 41 6.27 0.91 21.81
N ALA A 42 5.98 2.16 21.47
CA ALA A 42 7.01 3.20 21.37
C ALA A 42 7.61 3.47 22.75
N CYS A 43 8.92 3.75 22.78
CA CYS A 43 9.64 4.09 24.00
C CYS A 43 9.16 5.41 24.62
N ASP A 44 9.46 5.64 25.90
CA ASP A 44 8.97 6.79 26.67
C ASP A 44 9.24 8.14 25.99
N TYR A 45 10.42 8.31 25.38
CA TYR A 45 10.77 9.53 24.63
C TYR A 45 9.85 9.79 23.44
N ARG A 46 9.37 8.73 22.79
CA ARG A 46 8.40 8.76 21.69
C ARG A 46 7.00 8.34 22.16
N GLY A 47 6.71 8.51 23.45
CA GLY A 47 5.49 8.02 24.08
C GLY A 47 4.21 8.57 23.47
N SER A 48 4.26 9.76 22.85
CA SER A 48 3.15 10.38 22.11
C SER A 48 2.70 9.59 20.88
N LEU A 49 3.54 8.71 20.34
CA LEU A 49 3.17 7.83 19.24
C LEU A 49 2.27 6.66 19.70
N ASN A 50 2.27 6.33 20.99
CA ASN A 50 1.42 5.27 21.51
C ASN A 50 -0.06 5.69 21.46
N GLY A 51 -0.85 4.92 20.71
CA GLY A 51 -2.25 5.20 20.43
C GLY A 51 -2.48 6.14 19.24
N MET A 52 -1.42 6.66 18.62
CA MET A 52 -1.54 7.44 17.38
C MET A 52 -2.11 6.54 16.28
N THR A 53 -3.05 7.09 15.50
CA THR A 53 -3.61 6.39 14.36
C THR A 53 -3.03 6.93 13.06
N PHE A 54 -2.71 6.02 12.16
CA PHE A 54 -2.09 6.30 10.88
C PHE A 54 -3.06 5.92 9.76
N GLU A 55 -3.52 6.90 9.01
CA GLU A 55 -4.50 6.71 7.94
C GLU A 55 -3.80 6.53 6.60
N LEU A 56 -4.22 5.52 5.84
CA LEU A 56 -3.72 5.23 4.49
C LEU A 56 -3.95 6.44 3.58
N GLN A 57 -2.88 6.97 3.00
CA GLN A 57 -2.93 8.13 2.09
C GLN A 57 -2.80 7.74 0.62
N GLY A 58 -2.10 6.64 0.34
CA GLY A 58 -1.85 6.18 -1.03
C GLY A 58 -0.75 5.14 -1.08
N THR A 59 0.00 5.13 -2.18
CA THR A 59 1.16 4.25 -2.37
C THR A 59 2.41 5.06 -2.71
N THR A 60 3.57 4.59 -2.26
CA THR A 60 4.90 5.05 -2.65
C THR A 60 5.22 4.68 -4.10
N ALA A 61 6.35 5.16 -4.62
CA ALA A 61 6.76 4.95 -6.01
C ALA A 61 6.98 3.46 -6.38
N ASP A 62 7.32 2.63 -5.40
CA ASP A 62 7.48 1.18 -5.51
C ASP A 62 6.17 0.40 -5.28
N GLY A 63 5.06 1.10 -5.04
CA GLY A 63 3.71 0.53 -4.96
C GLY A 63 3.29 0.06 -3.56
N GLU A 64 4.13 0.27 -2.54
CA GLU A 64 3.81 -0.04 -1.15
C GLU A 64 2.90 1.05 -0.53
N PRO A 65 2.02 0.71 0.43
CA PRO A 65 1.16 1.71 1.07
C PRO A 65 1.97 2.69 1.93
N TYR A 66 1.52 3.95 1.99
CA TYR A 66 1.98 4.89 3.00
C TYR A 66 0.83 5.49 3.81
N TYR A 67 1.14 5.83 5.06
CA TYR A 67 0.17 6.26 6.05
C TYR A 67 0.62 7.56 6.69
N LYS A 68 -0.35 8.39 7.09
CA LYS A 68 -0.12 9.65 7.80
C LYS A 68 -0.77 9.61 9.19
N GLY A 69 0.00 9.94 10.22
CA GLY A 69 -0.47 10.09 11.58
C GLY A 69 -1.47 11.25 11.70
N ASN A 70 -2.60 11.01 12.35
CA ASN A 70 -3.68 12.00 12.48
C ASN A 70 -3.60 12.85 13.75
N ASP A 71 -2.63 12.58 14.63
CA ASP A 71 -2.58 13.19 15.95
C ASP A 71 -1.37 14.14 16.10
N MET A 72 -1.63 15.44 15.93
CA MET A 72 -0.63 16.50 16.10
C MET A 72 -0.57 17.01 17.55
N ARG A 73 -1.08 16.24 18.54
CA ARG A 73 -1.34 16.67 19.92
C ARG A 73 -0.18 17.33 20.66
N PHE A 74 1.07 17.06 20.27
CA PHE A 74 2.24 17.54 21.01
C PHE A 74 3.19 18.41 20.20
N GLU A 75 3.19 18.30 18.87
CA GLU A 75 4.09 19.02 17.99
C GLU A 75 3.30 19.46 16.75
N PRO A 76 2.68 20.67 16.73
CA PRO A 76 1.82 21.11 15.63
C PRO A 76 2.56 21.34 14.30
N TYR A 77 3.88 21.10 14.28
CA TYR A 77 4.72 21.19 13.09
C TYR A 77 5.39 19.86 12.73
N TYR A 78 5.16 18.80 13.52
CA TYR A 78 5.77 17.49 13.27
C TYR A 78 4.70 16.52 12.79
N GLU A 79 4.71 16.27 11.49
CA GLU A 79 3.90 15.22 10.89
C GLU A 79 4.54 13.87 11.18
N ASN A 80 3.81 12.77 11.00
CA ASN A 80 4.36 11.43 11.18
C ASN A 80 3.88 10.56 10.03
N TYR A 81 4.79 9.89 9.36
CA TYR A 81 4.52 9.06 8.20
C TYR A 81 5.09 7.68 8.39
N ILE A 82 4.34 6.66 7.98
CA ILE A 82 4.85 5.29 7.85
C ILE A 82 4.84 4.95 6.37
N TYR A 83 6.00 4.58 5.84
CA TYR A 83 6.15 4.20 4.44
C TYR A 83 7.27 3.19 4.24
N HIS A 84 7.24 2.51 3.09
CA HIS A 84 8.34 1.67 2.66
C HIS A 84 9.32 2.51 1.85
N ASP A 85 10.59 2.38 2.21
CA ASP A 85 11.71 2.99 1.50
C ASP A 85 12.55 1.87 0.89
N ALA A 86 12.51 1.79 -0.44
CA ALA A 86 13.22 0.76 -1.17
C ALA A 86 14.73 0.99 -1.24
N ASP A 87 15.19 2.24 -1.18
CA ASP A 87 16.60 2.60 -1.23
C ASP A 87 16.82 4.03 -0.70
N CYS A 88 16.96 4.06 0.62
CA CYS A 88 16.95 5.26 1.45
C CYS A 88 18.06 6.30 1.17
N ASP A 89 19.21 5.87 0.64
CA ASP A 89 20.32 6.76 0.28
C ASP A 89 20.57 6.85 -1.23
N GLY A 90 19.67 6.26 -2.04
CA GLY A 90 19.83 6.16 -3.50
C GLY A 90 21.08 5.40 -3.94
N SER A 91 21.71 4.65 -3.02
CA SER A 91 22.99 3.96 -3.22
C SER A 91 22.84 2.44 -3.12
N GLY A 92 21.62 1.91 -3.20
CA GLY A 92 21.31 0.48 -3.10
C GLY A 92 21.16 -0.01 -1.66
N SER A 93 20.73 0.86 -0.75
CA SER A 93 20.37 0.51 0.61
C SER A 93 19.32 -0.60 0.67
N ALA A 94 19.38 -1.44 1.71
CA ALA A 94 18.37 -2.48 1.89
C ALA A 94 16.97 -1.87 2.12
N PRO A 95 15.91 -2.40 1.49
CA PRO A 95 14.55 -1.91 1.62
C PRO A 95 14.04 -2.08 3.06
N ARG A 96 13.28 -1.10 3.54
CA ARG A 96 12.82 -1.06 4.93
C ARG A 96 11.55 -0.24 5.09
N TRP A 97 10.80 -0.50 6.15
CA TRP A 97 9.75 0.40 6.60
C TRP A 97 10.35 1.46 7.50
N VAL A 98 9.91 2.70 7.36
CA VAL A 98 10.36 3.82 8.19
C VAL A 98 9.19 4.55 8.83
N LEU A 99 9.46 5.14 9.99
CA LEU A 99 8.64 6.17 10.62
C LEU A 99 9.42 7.48 10.53
N ASP A 100 8.80 8.51 9.96
CA ASP A 100 9.49 9.75 9.63
C ASP A 100 8.58 10.97 9.77
N GLY A 101 9.19 12.13 9.99
CA GLY A 101 8.52 13.43 9.98
C GLY A 101 8.18 13.91 8.58
N ASP A 102 8.93 13.45 7.58
CA ASP A 102 8.81 13.91 6.20
C ASP A 102 7.86 13.02 5.38
N ASN A 103 7.04 13.67 4.54
CA ASN A 103 6.12 12.98 3.65
C ASN A 103 6.92 12.23 2.57
N PRO A 104 6.65 10.93 2.31
CA PRO A 104 7.28 10.24 1.19
C PRO A 104 6.99 10.97 -0.11
N SER A 105 8.03 11.38 -0.84
CA SER A 105 7.86 12.08 -2.11
C SER A 105 7.09 11.18 -3.08
N SER A 106 5.86 11.55 -3.42
CA SER A 106 4.98 10.78 -4.32
C SER A 106 5.45 10.74 -5.78
N GLY A 107 6.53 11.45 -6.10
CA GLY A 107 7.09 11.59 -7.44
C GLY A 107 8.56 11.22 -7.51
N GLY A 108 8.87 9.93 -7.55
CA GLY A 108 10.18 9.42 -7.98
C GLY A 108 11.30 9.54 -6.95
N PHE A 109 12.22 8.58 -7.05
CA PHE A 109 13.47 8.52 -6.32
C PHE A 109 14.21 9.87 -6.34
N GLY A 110 14.43 10.46 -5.16
CA GLY A 110 15.34 11.59 -4.97
C GLY A 110 14.71 12.92 -4.53
N GLY A 111 13.45 12.95 -4.09
CA GLY A 111 12.78 14.19 -3.69
C GLY A 111 12.62 14.45 -2.19
N CYS A 112 12.59 13.42 -1.32
CA CYS A 112 12.32 13.65 0.11
C CYS A 112 13.57 13.83 0.99
N CYS A 113 14.78 13.59 0.46
CA CYS A 113 16.03 13.68 1.22
C CYS A 113 17.11 14.37 0.37
N GLU A 114 16.94 15.66 0.03
CA GLU A 114 18.07 16.47 -0.47
C GLU A 114 19.15 16.69 0.61
N ASP A 115 18.88 16.29 1.86
CA ASP A 115 19.90 16.02 2.84
C ASP A 115 20.38 14.57 2.69
N VAL A 116 21.68 14.41 2.47
CA VAL A 116 22.43 13.21 2.07
C VAL A 116 22.43 12.08 3.14
N GLY A 117 21.38 11.96 3.94
CA GLY A 117 21.29 11.03 5.05
C GLY A 117 19.88 10.47 5.19
N CYS A 118 19.82 9.14 5.24
CA CYS A 118 18.73 8.34 5.78
C CYS A 118 18.30 8.78 7.18
N ASN A 119 17.54 9.87 7.28
CA ASN A 119 17.03 10.39 8.54
C ASN A 119 15.60 9.90 8.73
N TYR A 120 15.36 9.18 9.81
CA TYR A 120 14.05 8.69 10.19
C TYR A 120 14.04 8.54 11.71
N ASP A 121 12.86 8.45 12.29
CA ASP A 121 12.66 8.28 13.73
C ASP A 121 12.63 6.81 14.14
N ALA A 122 12.21 5.93 13.24
CA ALA A 122 12.30 4.49 13.43
C ALA A 122 12.41 3.75 12.09
N ARG A 123 12.94 2.53 12.13
CA ARG A 123 12.94 1.61 10.98
C ARG A 123 12.63 0.16 11.37
N LEU A 124 12.13 -0.58 10.38
CA LEU A 124 11.87 -2.01 10.44
C LEU A 124 12.30 -2.70 9.15
N ASP A 125 13.16 -3.70 9.29
CA ASP A 125 13.65 -4.54 8.20
C ASP A 125 12.73 -5.76 8.04
N ALA A 126 11.50 -5.53 7.53
CA ALA A 126 10.49 -6.56 7.31
C ALA A 126 9.67 -6.34 6.05
N LYS A 127 8.94 -7.37 5.61
CA LYS A 127 8.06 -7.29 4.43
C LYS A 127 6.77 -6.49 4.66
N SER A 128 6.36 -6.33 5.92
CA SER A 128 5.14 -5.65 6.31
C SER A 128 5.40 -4.89 7.60
N PRO A 129 4.85 -3.67 7.76
CA PRO A 129 4.96 -2.94 9.01
C PRO A 129 3.90 -3.42 10.03
N VAL A 130 2.91 -4.19 9.58
CA VAL A 130 1.73 -4.57 10.36
C VAL A 130 2.04 -5.75 11.28
N GLY A 131 1.54 -5.67 12.51
CA GLY A 131 1.73 -6.66 13.56
C GLY A 131 2.86 -6.30 14.52
N PRO A 132 3.17 -7.19 15.48
CA PRO A 132 4.27 -7.00 16.43
C PRO A 132 5.61 -7.22 15.72
N ALA A 133 6.54 -6.28 15.87
CA ALA A 133 7.88 -6.39 15.34
C ALA A 133 8.90 -5.64 16.21
N THR A 134 10.18 -6.00 16.06
CA THR A 134 11.27 -5.24 16.69
C THR A 134 11.69 -4.12 15.75
N TRP A 135 11.40 -2.89 16.16
CA TRP A 135 11.78 -1.68 15.43
C TRP A 135 13.06 -1.10 16.04
N ARG A 136 13.93 -0.57 15.19
CA ARG A 136 15.03 0.30 15.62
C ARG A 136 14.47 1.71 15.71
N MET A 137 14.35 2.29 16.91
CA MET A 137 13.71 3.59 17.16
C MET A 137 14.64 4.53 17.92
N TYR A 138 14.58 5.82 17.61
CA TYR A 138 15.30 6.85 18.34
C TYR A 138 14.54 7.25 19.62
N CYS A 139 15.16 6.97 20.78
CA CYS A 139 14.48 6.98 22.08
C CYS A 139 15.06 7.96 23.11
N GLY A 140 15.73 9.02 22.68
CA GLY A 140 16.23 10.04 23.59
C GLY A 140 17.18 11.00 22.90
N SER A 141 17.79 11.90 23.67
CA SER A 141 18.88 12.77 23.19
C SER A 141 20.21 12.37 23.84
N GLU A 142 21.32 12.88 23.31
CA GLU A 142 22.66 12.70 23.91
C GLU A 142 22.68 13.03 25.42
N LEU A 143 21.86 14.00 25.85
CA LEU A 143 21.74 14.40 27.26
C LEU A 143 21.07 13.35 28.15
N SER A 144 20.19 12.51 27.58
CA SER A 144 19.56 11.40 28.29
C SER A 144 20.44 10.15 28.35
N GLY A 145 21.58 10.14 27.65
CA GLY A 145 22.42 8.94 27.46
C GLY A 145 21.74 7.84 26.63
N LEU A 146 20.53 8.11 26.11
CA LEU A 146 19.77 7.23 25.26
C LEU A 146 19.92 7.69 23.80
N GLY A 147 19.82 6.73 22.89
CA GLY A 147 19.79 6.98 21.46
C GLY A 147 18.93 5.94 20.76
N TRP A 148 19.43 5.40 19.66
CA TRP A 148 18.79 4.30 18.95
C TRP A 148 18.68 3.03 19.82
N GLN A 149 17.46 2.50 19.91
CA GLN A 149 17.14 1.31 20.70
C GLN A 149 16.24 0.36 19.90
N ASP A 150 16.27 -0.91 20.28
CA ASP A 150 15.35 -1.91 19.75
C ASP A 150 14.11 -1.92 20.62
N VAL A 151 12.96 -1.60 20.03
CA VAL A 151 11.67 -1.51 20.72
C VAL A 151 10.69 -2.50 20.11
N ASN A 152 9.92 -3.18 20.95
CA ASN A 152 8.86 -4.06 20.48
C ASN A 152 7.60 -3.23 20.21
N LEU A 153 7.40 -2.90 18.95
CA LEU A 153 6.37 -1.98 18.49
C LEU A 153 5.34 -2.77 17.68
N THR A 154 4.07 -2.46 17.87
CA THR A 154 2.97 -3.12 17.17
C THR A 154 2.15 -2.09 16.40
N LEU A 155 1.99 -2.31 15.10
CA LEU A 155 1.03 -1.60 14.25
C LEU A 155 -0.19 -2.51 14.05
N SER A 156 -1.29 -2.15 14.71
CA SER A 156 -2.54 -2.92 14.65
C SER A 156 -3.48 -2.36 13.60
N GLU A 157 -4.04 -3.21 12.75
CA GLU A 157 -5.07 -2.81 11.80
C GLU A 157 -6.37 -2.47 12.52
N VAL A 158 -6.96 -1.33 12.20
CA VAL A 158 -8.33 -1.02 12.58
C VAL A 158 -9.19 -1.23 11.35
N ASN A 159 -9.82 -2.41 11.29
CA ASN A 159 -10.79 -2.72 10.25
C ASN A 159 -12.06 -1.89 10.48
N ASN A 160 -12.08 -0.68 9.94
CA ASN A 160 -13.34 -0.01 9.61
C ASN A 160 -14.00 -0.87 8.54
N THR A 161 -14.82 -1.81 9.00
CA THR A 161 -15.67 -2.67 8.17
C THR A 161 -16.76 -1.80 7.58
N ALA A 162 -16.40 -0.87 6.70
CA ALA A 162 -17.32 -0.34 5.72
C ALA A 162 -17.48 -1.44 4.68
N THR A 163 -18.38 -2.37 4.97
CA THR A 163 -19.03 -3.22 3.97
C THR A 163 -19.34 -2.34 2.78
N SER A 164 -18.57 -2.50 1.70
CA SER A 164 -18.90 -1.96 0.40
C SER A 164 -20.20 -2.66 -0.01
N MET A 165 -21.33 -2.10 0.43
CA MET A 165 -22.60 -2.38 -0.19
C MET A 165 -22.48 -1.80 -1.59
N ALA A 166 -22.23 -2.68 -2.56
CA ALA A 166 -22.45 -2.37 -3.95
C ALA A 166 -23.89 -1.85 -4.07
N VAL A 167 -24.05 -0.53 -4.20
CA VAL A 167 -25.31 0.08 -4.59
C VAL A 167 -25.50 -0.28 -6.05
N GLY A 168 -26.03 -1.49 -6.29
CA GLY A 168 -26.68 -1.83 -7.53
C GLY A 168 -27.81 -0.83 -7.72
N HIS A 169 -27.67 0.03 -8.73
CA HIS A 169 -28.74 0.92 -9.19
C HIS A 169 -29.88 0.07 -9.78
N GLY A 170 -30.68 -0.53 -8.90
CA GLY A 170 -32.01 -1.04 -9.22
C GLY A 170 -33.00 0.10 -9.02
N SER A 171 -33.27 0.84 -10.10
CA SER A 171 -34.34 1.84 -10.15
C SER A 171 -35.68 1.15 -9.84
N VAL A 172 -36.21 1.35 -8.63
CA VAL A 172 -37.59 0.96 -8.30
C VAL A 172 -38.48 2.16 -8.61
N ALA A 173 -39.19 2.09 -9.73
CA ALA A 173 -40.23 3.04 -10.05
C ALA A 173 -41.39 2.87 -9.05
N VAL A 174 -41.59 3.86 -8.18
CA VAL A 174 -42.77 3.94 -7.30
C VAL A 174 -43.89 4.60 -8.08
N THR A 175 -44.89 3.81 -8.48
CA THR A 175 -46.15 4.32 -9.05
C THR A 175 -47.08 4.72 -7.90
N ILE A 176 -47.29 6.02 -7.71
CA ILE A 176 -48.25 6.55 -6.74
C ILE A 176 -49.62 6.60 -7.42
N ALA A 177 -50.55 5.76 -7.00
CA ALA A 177 -51.96 5.83 -7.42
C ALA A 177 -52.67 6.92 -6.60
N ALA A 178 -52.99 8.05 -7.24
CA ALA A 178 -53.81 9.10 -6.65
C ALA A 178 -55.27 8.64 -6.59
N THR A 179 -55.85 8.55 -5.38
CA THR A 179 -57.29 8.34 -5.20
C THR A 179 -57.95 9.69 -4.94
N ILE A 180 -58.74 10.16 -5.91
CA ILE A 180 -59.53 11.39 -5.82
C ILE A 180 -60.85 11.06 -5.09
N PHE A 181 -61.09 11.68 -3.93
CA PHE A 181 -62.40 11.69 -3.29
C PHE A 181 -63.20 12.89 -3.80
N VAL A 182 -64.24 12.63 -4.60
CA VAL A 182 -65.28 13.61 -4.92
C VAL A 182 -66.33 13.53 -3.81
N GLY A 183 -66.34 14.51 -2.91
CA GLY A 183 -67.40 14.71 -1.94
C GLY A 183 -68.50 15.57 -2.56
N ALA A 184 -69.67 14.97 -2.78
CA ALA A 184 -70.92 15.68 -3.03
C ALA A 184 -71.63 15.91 -1.68
N MET A 185 -72.06 17.14 -1.43
CA MET A 185 -73.33 17.55 -0.79
C MET A 185 -73.34 19.08 -0.65
#